data_AF-A0A3N5QZD1-F1
#
_entry.id   AF-A0A3N5QZD1-F1
#
_cell.length_a   1.000
_cell.length_b   1.000
_cell.length_c   1.000
_cell.angle_alpha   90.00
_cell.angle_beta   90.00
_cell.angle_gamma   90.00
#
_symmetry.space_group_name_H-M   'P 1'
#
loop_
_entity.id
_entity.type
_entity.pdbx_description
1 polymer ?
#
loop_
_entity_poly.entity_id
_entity_poly.type
_entity_poly.pdbx_seq_one_letter_code
_entity_poly.pdbx_strand_id
1 'polypeptide(L)'
;MRMDAGEKLLTWKEARVDHAASLYHCHPGETLTLFTRVSISEPDLKFRLQVSVPAGMELLDYKTLNQPAGTIPAIAQGNGTCYLIWDEKREPLSSTRFEYQAKVRVLVASEDKTLESRAVLTFDGFDAGQICEEELVAIHVQAKSKLLKYLPSIYEDDELMGRFLMLFESFLAPLDSQIKGQADYLDPFLAPVEFIPWLASWTDMKIDEELPPENKRSLLKVSASLLRARGTRKALKEYLEIYTGGKAEIREHFSQNFQLGKDAKLGQDIALGMDNVPQTFTVKLYLPPLPEELDEDERSRQMLNYERKMRAIIEAEKPIHTGYKLLIQTGPRA
;
A
#
# COMPACT_ATOMS: atom_id res chain seq x y z
N MET A 1 29.91 -14.72 -43.93
CA MET A 1 30.32 -13.95 -42.73
C MET A 1 29.04 -13.51 -42.05
N ARG A 2 28.73 -14.22 -40.95
CA ARG A 2 27.65 -14.07 -39.95
C ARG A 2 26.39 -13.25 -40.30
N MET A 3 25.30 -13.99 -40.49
CA MET A 3 23.94 -13.56 -40.14
C MET A 3 23.85 -13.58 -38.61
N ASP A 4 23.72 -12.41 -37.97
CA ASP A 4 23.35 -12.31 -36.56
C ASP A 4 21.83 -12.52 -36.45
N ALA A 5 21.43 -13.78 -36.31
CA ALA A 5 20.17 -14.15 -35.70
C ALA A 5 20.28 -13.81 -34.21
N GLY A 6 19.84 -12.62 -33.84
CA GLY A 6 19.60 -12.28 -32.44
C GLY A 6 18.43 -13.10 -31.92
N GLU A 7 18.71 -14.29 -31.40
CA GLU A 7 17.86 -14.96 -30.43
C GLU A 7 17.63 -13.99 -29.27
N LYS A 8 16.49 -13.29 -29.30
CA LYS A 8 15.90 -12.70 -28.11
C LYS A 8 15.54 -13.87 -27.20
N LEU A 9 16.47 -14.20 -26.31
CA LEU A 9 16.18 -14.91 -25.08
C LEU A 9 15.21 -14.04 -24.28
N LEU A 10 13.91 -14.19 -24.55
CA LEU A 10 12.81 -13.62 -23.78
C LEU A 10 12.95 -14.15 -22.34
N THR A 11 13.45 -13.28 -21.48
CA THR A 11 13.56 -13.55 -20.05
C THR A 11 12.16 -13.74 -19.49
N TRP A 12 11.95 -14.83 -18.76
CA TRP A 12 10.78 -15.24 -17.95
C TRP A 12 10.21 -14.18 -16.96
N LYS A 13 10.59 -12.90 -17.06
CA LYS A 13 10.14 -11.77 -16.22
C LYS A 13 8.82 -11.14 -16.65
N GLU A 14 8.14 -11.65 -17.67
CA GLU A 14 7.05 -10.94 -18.35
C GLU A 14 5.65 -11.49 -18.04
N ALA A 15 5.55 -12.57 -17.26
CA ALA A 15 4.29 -13.12 -16.77
C ALA A 15 4.42 -13.50 -15.28
N ARG A 16 3.34 -13.30 -14.52
CA ARG A 16 3.28 -13.62 -13.09
C ARG A 16 1.96 -14.27 -12.75
N VAL A 17 2.01 -15.32 -11.94
CA VAL A 17 0.84 -15.93 -11.30
C VAL A 17 0.85 -15.54 -9.84
N ASP A 18 -0.27 -15.05 -9.34
CA ASP A 18 -0.54 -14.92 -7.91
C ASP A 18 -1.71 -15.85 -7.57
N HIS A 19 -1.57 -16.63 -6.51
CA HIS A 19 -2.59 -17.56 -6.03
C HIS A 19 -2.82 -17.33 -4.56
N ALA A 20 -4.08 -17.20 -4.15
CA ALA A 20 -4.46 -16.89 -2.78
C ALA A 20 -5.75 -17.61 -2.40
N ALA A 21 -5.90 -17.94 -1.11
CA ALA A 21 -7.15 -18.45 -0.56
C ALA A 21 -7.88 -17.36 0.24
N SER A 22 -9.21 -17.43 0.26
CA SER A 22 -10.03 -16.59 1.14
C SER A 22 -9.84 -16.94 2.62
N LEU A 23 -9.47 -18.19 2.92
CA LEU A 23 -9.23 -18.73 4.25
C LEU A 23 -8.00 -19.64 4.20
N TYR A 24 -6.99 -19.33 5.02
CA TYR A 24 -5.77 -20.15 5.18
C TYR A 24 -5.86 -21.13 6.35
N HIS A 25 -6.78 -20.88 7.27
CA HIS A 25 -7.16 -21.77 8.36
C HIS A 25 -8.64 -22.03 8.26
N CYS A 26 -9.03 -23.30 8.20
CA CYS A 26 -10.41 -23.68 8.05
C CYS A 26 -10.73 -24.98 8.76
N HIS A 27 -12.02 -25.24 8.88
CA HIS A 27 -12.58 -26.41 9.50
C HIS A 27 -13.29 -27.30 8.46
N PRO A 28 -13.35 -28.62 8.67
CA PRO A 28 -14.19 -29.52 7.88
C PRO A 28 -15.61 -29.00 7.65
N GLY A 29 -16.07 -29.02 6.39
CA GLY A 29 -17.39 -28.54 5.98
C GLY A 29 -17.45 -27.06 5.58
N GLU A 30 -16.42 -26.27 5.88
CA GLU A 30 -16.36 -24.88 5.44
C GLU A 30 -16.14 -24.76 3.94
N THR A 31 -16.59 -23.64 3.39
CA THR A 31 -16.40 -23.29 2.00
C THR A 31 -15.42 -22.13 1.90
N LEU A 32 -14.40 -22.27 1.06
CA LEU A 32 -13.42 -21.22 0.78
C LEU A 32 -13.34 -20.96 -0.72
N THR A 33 -12.72 -19.85 -1.07
CA THR A 33 -12.51 -19.45 -2.46
C THR A 33 -11.02 -19.37 -2.74
N LEU A 34 -10.59 -20.00 -3.82
CA LEU A 34 -9.26 -19.84 -4.39
C LEU A 34 -9.34 -18.74 -5.44
N PHE A 35 -8.49 -17.72 -5.30
CA PHE A 35 -8.34 -16.63 -6.22
C PHE A 35 -6.99 -16.78 -6.93
N THR A 36 -7.03 -16.81 -8.26
CA THR A 36 -5.83 -16.87 -9.08
C THR A 36 -5.81 -15.67 -10.00
N ARG A 37 -4.72 -14.89 -9.96
CA ARG A 37 -4.49 -13.77 -10.85
C ARG A 37 -3.30 -14.09 -11.75
N VAL A 38 -3.47 -13.83 -13.04
CA VAL A 38 -2.41 -13.91 -14.03
C VAL A 38 -2.17 -12.51 -14.58
N SER A 39 -0.94 -12.02 -14.48
CA SER A 39 -0.53 -10.73 -15.06
C SER A 39 0.48 -10.97 -16.16
N ILE A 40 0.21 -10.43 -17.35
CA ILE A 40 1.04 -10.62 -18.55
C ILE A 40 1.42 -9.25 -19.10
N SER A 41 2.69 -9.07 -19.41
CA SER A 41 3.25 -7.81 -19.90
C SER A 41 3.10 -7.66 -21.41
N GLU A 42 3.08 -8.76 -22.17
CA GLU A 42 2.81 -8.78 -23.62
C GLU A 42 1.41 -9.35 -23.92
N PRO A 43 0.53 -8.61 -24.61
CA PRO A 43 -0.87 -9.00 -24.84
C PRO A 43 -1.06 -10.16 -25.84
N ASP A 44 -0.03 -10.55 -26.58
CA ASP A 44 -0.11 -11.55 -27.67
C ASP A 44 0.27 -12.99 -27.22
N LEU A 45 0.58 -13.19 -25.95
CA LEU A 45 1.02 -14.49 -25.43
C LEU A 45 -0.16 -15.42 -25.14
N LYS A 46 -0.18 -16.58 -25.80
CA LYS A 46 -1.14 -17.67 -25.52
C LYS A 46 -0.69 -18.48 -24.33
N PHE A 47 -1.55 -18.59 -23.32
CA PHE A 47 -1.24 -19.29 -22.08
C PHE A 47 -2.33 -20.29 -21.69
N ARG A 48 -1.90 -21.29 -20.93
CA ARG A 48 -2.74 -22.27 -20.26
C ARG A 48 -2.48 -22.17 -18.76
N LEU A 49 -3.54 -21.89 -18.00
CA LEU A 49 -3.54 -21.85 -16.55
C LEU A 49 -4.15 -23.14 -16.00
N GLN A 50 -3.43 -23.80 -15.10
CA GLN A 50 -3.90 -24.99 -14.40
C GLN A 50 -3.94 -24.73 -12.89
N VAL A 51 -5.12 -24.79 -12.29
CA VAL A 51 -5.30 -24.65 -10.83
C VAL A 51 -5.68 -26.01 -10.24
N SER A 52 -4.93 -26.48 -9.25
CA SER A 52 -5.17 -27.74 -8.58
C SER A 52 -6.02 -27.57 -7.31
N VAL A 53 -7.05 -28.40 -7.17
CA VAL A 53 -7.87 -28.57 -5.99
C VAL A 53 -7.53 -29.96 -5.40
N PRO A 54 -6.77 -30.01 -4.28
CA PRO A 54 -6.22 -31.25 -3.75
C PRO A 54 -7.29 -32.23 -3.25
N ALA A 55 -6.92 -33.51 -3.17
CA ALA A 55 -7.74 -34.54 -2.53
C ALA A 55 -8.08 -34.14 -1.08
N GLY A 56 -9.37 -34.01 -0.77
CA GLY A 56 -9.86 -33.44 0.49
C GLY A 56 -10.64 -32.14 0.33
N MET A 57 -10.68 -31.57 -0.88
CA MET A 57 -11.61 -30.49 -1.24
C MET A 57 -12.50 -30.89 -2.40
N GLU A 58 -13.73 -30.39 -2.38
CA GLU A 58 -14.70 -30.56 -3.45
C GLU A 58 -14.96 -29.22 -4.14
N LEU A 59 -14.85 -29.19 -5.46
CA LEU A 59 -15.17 -28.01 -6.25
C LEU A 59 -16.69 -27.78 -6.30
N LEU A 60 -17.14 -26.60 -5.89
CA LEU A 60 -18.56 -26.22 -5.90
C LEU A 60 -18.93 -25.33 -7.09
N ASP A 61 -18.10 -24.33 -7.39
CA ASP A 61 -18.36 -23.31 -8.42
C ASP A 61 -17.04 -22.72 -8.93
N TYR A 62 -17.04 -22.12 -10.13
CA TYR A 62 -15.91 -21.38 -10.67
C TYR A 62 -16.38 -20.18 -11.50
N LYS A 63 -15.63 -19.08 -11.46
CA LYS A 63 -15.95 -17.84 -12.18
C LYS A 63 -14.71 -17.17 -12.74
N THR A 64 -14.87 -16.49 -13.87
CA THR A 64 -13.89 -15.60 -14.49
C THR A 64 -14.38 -14.16 -14.31
N LEU A 65 -13.62 -13.32 -13.60
CA LEU A 65 -14.11 -11.99 -13.17
C LEU A 65 -13.88 -10.88 -14.19
N ASN A 66 -12.75 -10.90 -14.92
CA ASN A 66 -12.32 -9.80 -15.80
C ASN A 66 -12.16 -10.22 -17.28
N GLN A 67 -12.92 -11.20 -17.75
CA GLN A 67 -12.93 -11.64 -19.14
C GLN A 67 -14.36 -11.53 -19.72
N PRO A 68 -14.53 -11.39 -21.04
CA PRO A 68 -15.85 -11.58 -21.65
C PRO A 68 -16.37 -12.97 -21.27
N ALA A 69 -17.53 -13.00 -20.64
CA ALA A 69 -18.15 -14.19 -20.07
C ALA A 69 -18.08 -15.38 -21.04
N GLY A 70 -17.40 -16.47 -20.65
CA GLY A 70 -17.56 -17.75 -21.34
C GLY A 70 -16.36 -18.69 -21.45
N THR A 71 -15.17 -18.42 -20.89
CA THR A 71 -14.10 -19.43 -20.89
C THR A 71 -14.39 -20.48 -19.80
N ILE A 72 -15.03 -21.57 -20.21
CA ILE A 72 -15.29 -22.73 -19.34
C ILE A 72 -13.97 -23.51 -19.19
N PRO A 73 -13.47 -23.77 -17.97
CA PRO A 73 -12.29 -24.60 -17.78
C PRO A 73 -12.58 -26.04 -18.17
N ALA A 74 -11.59 -26.69 -18.78
CA ALA A 74 -11.57 -28.14 -18.82
C ALA A 74 -11.26 -28.66 -17.41
N ILE A 75 -12.12 -29.54 -16.90
CA ILE A 75 -11.94 -30.16 -15.59
C ILE A 75 -11.30 -31.52 -15.80
N ALA A 76 -10.07 -31.68 -15.32
CA ALA A 76 -9.36 -32.96 -15.31
C ALA A 76 -9.26 -33.48 -13.88
N GLN A 77 -9.33 -34.80 -13.68
CA GLN A 77 -9.10 -35.42 -12.37
C GLN A 77 -7.91 -36.37 -12.46
N GLY A 78 -6.99 -36.28 -11.52
CA GLY A 78 -5.81 -37.15 -11.45
C GLY A 78 -5.41 -37.39 -10.00
N ASN A 79 -5.22 -38.65 -9.61
CA ASN A 79 -4.82 -39.06 -8.25
C ASN A 79 -5.68 -38.46 -7.12
N GLY A 80 -6.98 -38.24 -7.35
CA GLY A 80 -7.88 -37.62 -6.38
C GLY A 80 -7.84 -36.09 -6.30
N THR A 81 -6.98 -35.45 -7.08
CA THR A 81 -6.91 -33.99 -7.25
C THR A 81 -7.70 -33.58 -8.49
N CYS A 82 -8.50 -32.52 -8.36
CA CYS A 82 -9.23 -31.91 -9.46
C CYS A 82 -8.41 -30.74 -10.01
N TYR A 83 -8.22 -30.67 -11.32
CA TYR A 83 -7.48 -29.62 -12.01
C TYR A 83 -8.45 -28.83 -12.89
N LEU A 84 -8.52 -27.53 -12.65
CA LEU A 84 -9.20 -26.58 -13.51
C LEU A 84 -8.21 -26.03 -14.53
N ILE A 85 -8.45 -26.31 -15.80
CA ILE A 85 -7.55 -25.94 -16.90
C ILE A 85 -8.25 -24.91 -17.77
N TRP A 86 -7.76 -23.67 -17.74
CA TRP A 86 -8.17 -22.63 -18.68
C TRP A 86 -7.15 -22.53 -19.80
N ASP A 87 -7.63 -22.69 -21.03
CA ASP A 87 -6.83 -22.62 -22.25
C ASP A 87 -7.23 -21.33 -23.00
N GLU A 88 -6.44 -20.27 -22.84
CA GLU A 88 -6.72 -18.98 -23.49
C GLU A 88 -6.04 -18.92 -24.85
N LYS A 89 -6.81 -19.33 -25.86
CA LYS A 89 -6.41 -19.38 -27.28
C LYS A 89 -6.95 -18.23 -28.13
N ARG A 90 -7.72 -17.30 -27.54
CA ARG A 90 -8.43 -16.25 -28.29
C ARG A 90 -7.57 -15.02 -28.58
N GLU A 91 -7.90 -14.37 -29.70
CA GLU A 91 -7.30 -13.13 -30.25
C GLU A 91 -7.07 -12.04 -29.20
N PRO A 92 -6.07 -11.15 -29.42
CA PRO A 92 -5.40 -10.39 -28.37
C PRO A 92 -6.39 -9.53 -27.60
N LEU A 93 -6.67 -9.97 -26.38
CA LEU A 93 -7.44 -9.20 -25.43
C LEU A 93 -6.53 -8.11 -24.87
N SER A 94 -6.99 -6.86 -24.96
CA SER A 94 -6.38 -5.64 -24.39
C SER A 94 -6.10 -5.72 -22.87
N SER A 95 -6.52 -6.79 -22.19
CA SER A 95 -6.33 -6.99 -20.76
C SER A 95 -4.99 -7.68 -20.46
N THR A 96 -4.11 -6.95 -19.78
CA THR A 96 -2.85 -7.47 -19.23
C THR A 96 -3.03 -8.21 -17.90
N ARG A 97 -4.27 -8.38 -17.42
CA ARG A 97 -4.61 -9.00 -16.14
C ARG A 97 -5.86 -9.87 -16.24
N PHE A 98 -5.75 -11.10 -15.77
CA PHE A 98 -6.82 -12.09 -15.73
C PHE A 98 -7.04 -12.57 -14.30
N GLU A 99 -8.31 -12.73 -13.90
CA GLU A 99 -8.71 -13.13 -12.55
C GLU A 99 -9.70 -14.29 -12.59
N TYR A 100 -9.34 -15.37 -11.90
CA TYR A 100 -10.07 -16.62 -11.80
C TYR A 100 -10.45 -16.90 -10.36
N GLN A 101 -11.63 -17.46 -10.18
CA GLN A 101 -12.19 -17.82 -8.88
C GLN A 101 -12.65 -19.28 -8.91
N ALA A 102 -12.23 -20.07 -7.92
CA ALA A 102 -12.75 -21.42 -7.70
C ALA A 102 -13.25 -21.56 -6.26
N LYS A 103 -14.55 -21.81 -6.10
CA LYS A 103 -15.19 -22.02 -4.80
C LYS A 103 -15.12 -23.50 -4.46
N VAL A 104 -14.52 -23.82 -3.32
CA VAL A 104 -14.26 -25.20 -2.90
C VAL A 104 -14.76 -25.44 -1.47
N ARG A 105 -15.23 -26.65 -1.18
CA ARG A 105 -15.65 -27.10 0.16
C ARG A 105 -14.64 -28.08 0.73
N VAL A 106 -14.27 -27.89 1.98
CA VAL A 106 -13.37 -28.79 2.70
C VAL A 106 -14.13 -30.03 3.15
N LEU A 107 -13.64 -31.20 2.78
CA LEU A 107 -14.22 -32.48 3.17
C LEU A 107 -13.84 -32.84 4.61
N VAL A 108 -14.52 -33.85 5.16
CA VAL A 108 -14.29 -34.31 6.54
C VAL A 108 -12.85 -34.81 6.69
N ALA A 109 -12.13 -34.24 7.65
CA ALA A 109 -10.79 -34.68 8.05
C ALA A 109 -10.81 -35.18 9.49
N SER A 110 -10.20 -36.34 9.73
CA SER A 110 -10.06 -36.93 11.07
C SER A 110 -8.86 -36.38 11.86
N GLU A 111 -7.91 -35.76 11.17
CA GLU A 111 -6.67 -35.22 11.72
C GLU A 111 -6.36 -33.88 11.06
N ASP A 112 -5.56 -33.05 11.75
CA ASP A 112 -5.06 -31.79 11.21
C ASP A 112 -4.20 -32.06 9.97
N LYS A 113 -4.58 -31.44 8.85
CA LYS A 113 -3.91 -31.65 7.55
C LYS A 113 -3.72 -30.33 6.82
N THR A 114 -2.60 -30.21 6.14
CA THR A 114 -2.35 -29.10 5.21
C THR A 114 -2.67 -29.57 3.81
N LEU A 115 -3.58 -28.86 3.14
CA LEU A 115 -3.96 -29.09 1.77
C LEU A 115 -3.31 -28.02 0.88
N GLU A 116 -2.58 -28.45 -0.14
CA GLU A 116 -1.86 -27.55 -1.05
C GLU A 116 -2.61 -27.40 -2.37
N SER A 117 -2.94 -26.16 -2.73
CA SER A 117 -3.45 -25.79 -4.04
C SER A 117 -2.35 -25.10 -4.83
N ARG A 118 -2.15 -25.50 -6.09
CA ARG A 118 -1.10 -25.00 -6.96
C ARG A 118 -1.72 -24.37 -8.19
N ALA A 119 -1.25 -23.20 -8.56
CA ALA A 119 -1.58 -22.55 -9.83
C ALA A 119 -0.34 -22.55 -10.71
N VAL A 120 -0.43 -23.22 -11.86
CA VAL A 120 0.67 -23.42 -12.80
C VAL A 120 0.32 -22.73 -14.11
N LEU A 121 1.23 -21.91 -14.62
CA LEU A 121 1.11 -21.25 -15.91
C LEU A 121 2.08 -21.85 -16.93
N THR A 122 1.55 -22.20 -18.09
CA THR A 122 2.29 -22.75 -19.24
C THR A 122 1.98 -21.93 -20.49
N PHE A 123 2.94 -21.64 -21.35
CA PHE A 123 2.73 -20.90 -22.61
C PHE A 123 2.84 -21.82 -23.83
N ASP A 124 1.93 -21.66 -24.80
CA ASP A 124 1.94 -22.38 -26.06
C ASP A 124 2.88 -21.66 -27.05
N GLY A 125 4.19 -21.94 -26.99
CA GLY A 125 5.19 -21.32 -27.88
C GLY A 125 6.66 -21.72 -27.59
N PHE A 126 6.94 -22.17 -26.38
CA PHE A 126 8.20 -22.84 -26.00
C PHE A 126 7.92 -24.32 -25.78
N ASP A 127 8.96 -25.19 -25.77
CA ASP A 127 8.85 -26.66 -25.70
C ASP A 127 7.64 -27.10 -24.89
N ALA A 128 6.69 -27.76 -25.56
CA ALA A 128 5.37 -28.06 -25.04
C ALA A 128 5.47 -28.78 -23.68
N GLY A 129 5.21 -28.05 -22.59
CA GLY A 129 5.22 -28.59 -21.23
C GLY A 129 6.21 -27.95 -20.24
N GLN A 130 6.95 -26.90 -20.61
CA GLN A 130 7.77 -26.18 -19.63
C GLN A 130 6.89 -25.30 -18.72
N ILE A 131 7.00 -25.52 -17.40
CA ILE A 131 6.37 -24.68 -16.36
C ILE A 131 7.07 -23.32 -16.36
N CYS A 132 6.32 -22.24 -16.53
CA CYS A 132 6.87 -20.89 -16.56
C CYS A 132 6.81 -20.22 -15.20
N GLU A 133 5.67 -20.33 -14.51
CA GLU A 133 5.47 -19.83 -13.15
C GLU A 133 4.54 -20.78 -12.39
N GLU A 134 4.81 -20.96 -11.10
CA GLU A 134 4.00 -21.75 -10.17
C GLU A 134 3.85 -20.98 -8.87
N GLU A 135 2.61 -20.84 -8.39
CA GLU A 135 2.33 -20.31 -7.06
C GLU A 135 1.56 -21.34 -6.25
N LEU A 136 1.96 -21.51 -4.98
CA LEU A 136 1.41 -22.52 -4.08
C LEU A 136 0.73 -21.86 -2.89
N VAL A 137 -0.49 -22.31 -2.61
CA VAL A 137 -1.28 -21.91 -1.44
C VAL A 137 -1.48 -23.11 -0.54
N ALA A 138 -0.98 -23.01 0.69
CA ALA A 138 -1.19 -23.99 1.74
C ALA A 138 -2.39 -23.60 2.60
N ILE A 139 -3.34 -24.53 2.76
CA ILE A 139 -4.56 -24.35 3.54
C ILE A 139 -4.54 -25.35 4.69
N HIS A 140 -4.56 -24.86 5.92
CA HIS A 140 -4.52 -25.69 7.12
C HIS A 140 -5.94 -26.04 7.58
N VAL A 141 -6.28 -27.32 7.45
CA VAL A 141 -7.55 -27.88 7.94
C VAL A 141 -7.33 -28.39 9.35
N GLN A 142 -8.09 -27.86 10.30
CA GLN A 142 -8.07 -28.30 11.69
C GLN A 142 -9.25 -29.24 11.97
N ALA A 143 -8.95 -30.47 12.37
CA ALA A 143 -9.96 -31.49 12.66
C ALA A 143 -10.66 -31.25 14.00
N LYS A 144 -10.01 -30.54 14.93
CA LYS A 144 -10.58 -30.14 16.22
C LYS A 144 -10.45 -28.64 16.46
N SER A 145 -11.35 -28.10 17.28
CA SER A 145 -11.35 -26.71 17.69
C SER A 145 -10.16 -26.35 18.58
N LYS A 146 -9.54 -25.17 18.40
CA LYS A 146 -8.51 -24.65 19.31
C LYS A 146 -9.09 -24.19 20.64
N LEU A 147 -10.40 -23.92 20.73
CA LEU A 147 -11.07 -23.50 21.96
C LEU A 147 -11.11 -24.59 23.03
N LEU A 148 -10.91 -25.87 22.67
CA LEU A 148 -10.85 -26.98 23.63
C LEU A 148 -9.80 -26.75 24.72
N LYS A 149 -8.68 -26.09 24.39
CA LYS A 149 -7.58 -25.79 25.34
C LYS A 149 -7.99 -24.85 26.49
N TYR A 150 -9.12 -24.15 26.33
CA TYR A 150 -9.65 -23.24 27.35
C TYR A 150 -10.75 -23.90 28.21
N LEU A 151 -11.13 -25.14 27.90
CA LEU A 151 -12.08 -25.91 28.69
C LEU A 151 -11.36 -26.83 29.70
N PRO A 152 -12.07 -27.27 30.75
CA PRO A 152 -11.57 -28.33 31.63
C PRO A 152 -11.23 -29.60 30.85
N SER A 153 -10.19 -30.32 31.28
CA SER A 153 -9.67 -31.52 30.60
C SER A 153 -10.70 -32.64 30.37
N ILE A 154 -11.79 -32.68 31.14
CA ILE A 154 -12.91 -33.63 30.97
C ILE A 154 -13.54 -33.52 29.57
N TYR A 155 -13.45 -32.35 28.93
CA TYR A 155 -14.04 -32.08 27.62
C TYR A 155 -13.04 -32.16 26.45
N GLU A 156 -11.75 -32.39 26.71
CA GLU A 156 -10.69 -32.34 25.69
C GLU A 156 -10.78 -33.53 24.71
N ASP A 157 -11.20 -34.69 25.21
CA ASP A 157 -11.34 -35.93 24.44
C ASP A 157 -12.71 -36.08 23.76
N ASP A 158 -13.65 -35.16 23.99
CA ASP A 158 -15.00 -35.22 23.43
C ASP A 158 -15.04 -34.73 21.97
N GLU A 159 -15.27 -35.64 21.02
CA GLU A 159 -15.39 -35.32 19.58
C GLU A 159 -16.55 -34.37 19.27
N LEU A 160 -17.68 -34.49 19.97
CA LEU A 160 -18.84 -33.63 19.78
C LEU A 160 -18.52 -32.22 20.25
N MET A 161 -17.86 -32.07 21.41
CA MET A 161 -17.45 -30.76 21.91
C MET A 161 -16.47 -30.09 20.95
N GLY A 162 -15.48 -30.83 20.45
CA GLY A 162 -14.53 -30.33 19.45
C GLY A 162 -15.23 -29.81 18.19
N ARG A 163 -16.18 -30.58 17.64
CA ARG A 163 -16.95 -30.20 16.45
C ARG A 163 -17.93 -29.06 16.70
N PHE A 164 -18.56 -29.02 17.88
CA PHE A 164 -19.48 -27.96 18.26
C PHE A 164 -18.77 -26.61 18.36
N LEU A 165 -17.58 -26.58 18.97
CA LEU A 165 -16.80 -25.35 19.14
C LEU A 165 -16.23 -24.81 17.82
N MET A 166 -15.99 -25.67 16.82
CA MET A 166 -15.57 -25.23 15.48
C MET A 166 -16.57 -24.26 14.85
N LEU A 167 -17.88 -24.41 15.12
CA LEU A 167 -18.90 -23.48 14.65
C LEU A 167 -18.69 -22.06 15.23
N PHE A 168 -18.38 -21.98 16.53
CA PHE A 168 -18.12 -20.71 17.20
C PHE A 168 -16.79 -20.11 16.75
N GLU A 169 -15.74 -20.92 16.58
CA GLU A 169 -14.48 -20.45 16.02
C GLU A 169 -14.64 -19.89 14.62
N SER A 170 -15.40 -20.56 13.75
CA SER A 170 -15.73 -20.08 12.41
C SER A 170 -16.42 -18.71 12.46
N PHE A 171 -17.38 -18.55 13.38
CA PHE A 171 -18.10 -17.28 13.55
C PHE A 171 -17.22 -16.16 14.12
N LEU A 172 -16.29 -16.49 15.04
CA LEU A 172 -15.40 -15.52 15.68
C LEU A 172 -14.16 -15.20 14.84
N ALA A 173 -13.73 -16.09 13.94
CA ALA A 173 -12.52 -15.91 13.13
C ALA A 173 -12.46 -14.60 12.33
N PRO A 174 -13.56 -14.10 11.72
CA PRO A 174 -13.57 -12.78 11.09
C PRO A 174 -13.31 -11.64 12.08
N LEU A 175 -13.90 -11.71 13.29
CA LEU A 175 -13.69 -10.70 14.33
C LEU A 175 -12.24 -10.72 14.84
N ASP A 176 -11.69 -11.90 15.10
CA ASP A 176 -10.27 -12.05 15.47
C ASP A 176 -9.34 -11.49 14.40
N SER A 177 -9.68 -11.69 13.12
CA SER A 177 -8.90 -11.15 12.00
C SER A 177 -8.98 -9.63 11.95
N GLN A 178 -10.17 -9.04 12.16
CA GLN A 178 -10.33 -7.59 12.28
C GLN A 178 -9.54 -7.02 13.47
N ILE A 179 -9.57 -7.69 14.61
CA ILE A 179 -8.82 -7.26 15.81
C ILE A 179 -7.31 -7.29 15.56
N LYS A 180 -6.80 -8.35 14.92
CA LYS A 180 -5.38 -8.44 14.55
C LYS A 180 -4.96 -7.33 13.58
N GLY A 181 -5.84 -6.95 12.66
CA GLY A 181 -5.61 -5.86 11.70
C GLY A 181 -5.72 -4.45 12.28
N GLN A 182 -6.05 -4.26 13.57
CA GLN A 182 -6.19 -2.91 14.15
C GLN A 182 -4.91 -2.09 14.05
N ALA A 183 -3.74 -2.72 14.12
CA ALA A 183 -2.46 -2.04 13.99
C ALA A 183 -2.29 -1.37 12.62
N ASP A 184 -2.88 -1.92 11.57
CA ASP A 184 -2.79 -1.39 10.20
C ASP A 184 -3.53 -0.04 10.08
N TYR A 185 -4.58 0.17 10.88
CA TYR A 185 -5.28 1.46 10.95
C TYR A 185 -4.48 2.55 11.66
N LEU A 186 -3.43 2.20 12.40
CA LEU A 186 -2.55 3.17 13.07
C LEU A 186 -1.36 3.60 12.21
N ASP A 187 -1.03 2.86 11.15
CA ASP A 187 -0.02 3.31 10.18
C ASP A 187 -0.66 4.23 9.12
N PRO A 188 -0.23 5.49 8.98
CA PRO A 188 -0.74 6.40 7.96
C PRO A 188 -0.70 5.84 6.54
N PHE A 189 0.25 4.97 6.21
CA PHE A 189 0.38 4.41 4.86
C PHE A 189 -0.59 3.27 4.57
N LEU A 190 -1.04 2.55 5.58
CA LEU A 190 -1.98 1.43 5.45
C LEU A 190 -3.43 1.86 5.71
N ALA A 191 -3.62 2.88 6.55
CA ALA A 191 -4.93 3.38 6.91
C ALA A 191 -5.72 3.93 5.69
N PRO A 192 -7.05 3.73 5.65
CA PRO A 192 -7.93 4.37 4.69
C PRO A 192 -7.80 5.90 4.73
N VAL A 193 -8.00 6.57 3.59
CA VAL A 193 -7.79 8.04 3.47
C VAL A 193 -8.77 8.80 4.37
N GLU A 194 -9.98 8.28 4.54
CA GLU A 194 -11.04 8.83 5.38
C GLU A 194 -10.70 8.77 6.88
N PHE A 195 -9.78 7.88 7.27
CA PHE A 195 -9.34 7.71 8.65
C PHE A 195 -8.20 8.67 9.03
N ILE A 196 -7.50 9.23 8.04
CA ILE A 196 -6.36 10.14 8.23
C ILE A 196 -6.74 11.40 9.04
N PRO A 197 -7.86 12.10 8.79
CA PRO A 197 -8.26 13.25 9.60
C PRO A 197 -8.48 12.90 11.07
N TRP A 198 -9.02 11.71 11.36
CA TRP A 198 -9.21 11.25 12.73
C TRP A 198 -7.87 10.99 13.42
N LEU A 199 -6.93 10.33 12.75
CA LEU A 199 -5.56 10.17 13.29
C LEU A 199 -4.85 11.51 13.49
N ALA A 200 -5.03 12.46 12.57
CA ALA A 200 -4.45 13.79 12.69
C ALA A 200 -4.93 14.55 13.92
N SER A 201 -6.19 14.34 14.32
CA SER A 201 -6.77 14.93 15.54
C SER A 201 -6.02 14.53 16.81
N TRP A 202 -5.37 13.36 16.85
CA TRP A 202 -4.56 12.93 17.99
C TRP A 202 -3.28 13.74 18.15
N THR A 203 -2.81 14.34 17.06
CA THR A 203 -1.59 15.14 17.02
C THR A 203 -1.86 16.64 16.96
N ASP A 204 -3.12 17.05 17.15
CA ASP A 204 -3.60 18.44 16.98
C ASP A 204 -3.17 19.05 15.62
N MET A 205 -3.00 18.19 14.61
CA MET A 205 -2.50 18.59 13.30
C MET A 205 -3.68 18.88 12.38
N LYS A 206 -3.79 20.12 11.91
CA LYS A 206 -4.80 20.52 10.93
C LYS A 206 -4.32 20.13 9.54
N ILE A 207 -4.80 18.99 9.06
CA ILE A 207 -4.57 18.55 7.68
C ILE A 207 -5.59 19.21 6.77
N ASP A 208 -5.10 19.92 5.77
CA ASP A 208 -5.93 20.54 4.73
C ASP A 208 -6.51 19.46 3.81
N GLU A 209 -7.81 19.54 3.52
CA GLU A 209 -8.52 18.57 2.68
C GLU A 209 -8.05 18.63 1.21
N GLU A 210 -7.56 19.78 0.76
CA GLU A 210 -7.04 19.97 -0.61
C GLU A 210 -5.69 19.27 -0.84
N LEU A 211 -5.00 18.83 0.22
CA LEU A 211 -3.71 18.16 0.07
C LEU A 211 -3.85 16.78 -0.59
N PRO A 212 -2.90 16.40 -1.46
CA PRO A 212 -2.80 15.05 -1.97
C PRO A 212 -2.72 14.03 -0.81
N PRO A 213 -3.36 12.85 -0.93
CA PRO A 213 -3.39 11.86 0.15
C PRO A 213 -1.98 11.43 0.58
N GLU A 214 -1.02 11.39 -0.33
CA GLU A 214 0.38 11.07 -0.03
C GLU A 214 1.04 12.10 0.90
N ASN A 215 0.79 13.39 0.66
CA ASN A 215 1.32 14.46 1.52
C ASN A 215 0.66 14.40 2.89
N LYS A 216 -0.66 14.16 2.97
CA LYS A 216 -1.38 13.99 4.24
C LYS A 216 -0.77 12.86 5.08
N ARG A 217 -0.51 11.71 4.45
CA ARG A 217 0.09 10.54 5.11
C ARG A 217 1.52 10.81 5.56
N SER A 218 2.33 11.45 4.72
CA SER A 218 3.71 11.81 5.03
C SER A 218 3.79 12.78 6.21
N LEU A 219 2.92 13.80 6.20
CA LEU A 219 2.81 14.81 7.26
C LEU A 219 2.43 14.16 8.59
N LEU A 220 1.44 13.26 8.58
CA LEU A 220 1.02 12.51 9.75
C LEU A 220 2.13 11.59 10.29
N LYS A 221 2.92 10.96 9.41
CA LYS A 221 4.03 10.07 9.81
C LYS A 221 5.10 10.81 10.62
N VAL A 222 5.42 12.05 10.24
CA VAL A 222 6.46 12.86 10.92
C VAL A 222 5.90 13.78 12.00
N SER A 223 4.58 13.89 12.14
CA SER A 223 3.87 14.79 13.06
C SER A 223 4.46 14.82 14.48
N ALA A 224 4.65 13.66 15.11
CA ALA A 224 5.22 13.56 16.46
C ALA A 224 6.67 14.07 16.55
N SER A 225 7.46 13.91 15.48
CA SER A 225 8.80 14.49 15.40
C SER A 225 8.75 16.01 15.26
N LEU A 226 7.87 16.52 14.41
CA LEU A 226 7.66 17.95 14.19
C LEU A 226 7.20 18.65 15.47
N LEU A 227 6.24 18.07 16.19
CA LEU A 227 5.76 18.60 17.48
C LEU A 227 6.88 18.69 18.53
N ARG A 228 7.76 17.70 18.61
CA ARG A 228 8.91 17.72 19.53
C ARG A 228 9.94 18.79 19.18
N ALA A 229 10.09 19.08 17.90
CA ALA A 229 11.05 20.05 17.38
C ALA A 229 10.38 21.39 17.01
N ARG A 230 9.17 21.66 17.52
CA ARG A 230 8.39 22.85 17.21
C ARG A 230 9.17 24.13 17.53
N GLY A 231 9.04 25.12 16.65
CA GLY A 231 9.79 26.37 16.74
C GLY A 231 11.25 26.31 16.29
N THR A 232 11.74 25.14 15.83
CA THR A 232 13.07 25.04 15.22
C THR A 232 13.02 25.23 13.71
N ARG A 233 14.12 25.77 13.15
CA ARG A 233 14.32 25.88 11.70
C ARG A 233 14.13 24.55 10.97
N LYS A 234 14.61 23.46 11.57
CA LYS A 234 14.55 22.12 10.95
C LYS A 234 13.11 21.65 10.83
N ALA A 235 12.33 21.74 11.91
CA ALA A 235 10.92 21.32 11.90
C ALA A 235 10.08 22.19 10.96
N LEU A 236 10.25 23.52 11.00
CA LEU A 236 9.50 24.41 10.11
C LEU A 236 9.84 24.15 8.63
N LYS A 237 11.12 23.90 8.32
CA LYS A 237 11.54 23.53 6.97
C LYS A 237 10.90 22.23 6.52
N GLU A 238 11.01 21.17 7.32
CA GLU A 238 10.47 19.85 7.01
C GLU A 238 8.94 19.87 6.84
N TYR A 239 8.23 20.60 7.70
CA TYR A 239 6.79 20.82 7.59
C TYR A 239 6.44 21.46 6.23
N LEU A 240 7.11 22.56 5.89
CA LEU A 240 6.81 23.32 4.66
C LEU A 240 7.13 22.52 3.40
N GLU A 241 8.22 21.74 3.41
CA GLU A 241 8.60 20.88 2.29
C GLU A 241 7.57 19.76 2.06
N ILE A 242 7.09 19.10 3.12
CA ILE A 242 6.07 18.05 3.01
C ILE A 242 4.71 18.63 2.60
N TYR A 243 4.32 19.78 3.17
CA TYR A 243 3.04 20.40 2.84
C TYR A 243 2.98 20.83 1.37
N THR A 244 4.03 21.50 0.89
CA THR A 244 4.05 22.08 -0.46
C THR A 244 4.54 21.12 -1.55
N GLY A 245 5.23 20.04 -1.18
CA GLY A 245 5.99 19.20 -2.11
C GLY A 245 7.19 19.93 -2.75
N GLY A 246 7.44 21.18 -2.35
CA GLY A 246 8.49 22.06 -2.86
C GLY A 246 9.64 22.21 -1.87
N LYS A 247 10.72 22.90 -2.29
CA LYS A 247 11.88 23.14 -1.42
C LYS A 247 11.65 24.38 -0.55
N ALA A 248 12.07 24.34 0.71
CA ALA A 248 12.02 25.50 1.60
C ALA A 248 13.44 25.92 2.04
N GLU A 249 13.77 27.20 1.91
CA GLU A 249 14.99 27.79 2.45
C GLU A 249 14.66 28.79 3.56
N ILE A 250 15.14 28.51 4.77
CA ILE A 250 14.96 29.38 5.93
C ILE A 250 16.31 29.99 6.30
N ARG A 251 16.36 31.33 6.30
CA ARG A 251 17.51 32.13 6.73
C ARG A 251 17.14 32.90 7.99
N GLU A 252 17.80 32.62 9.09
CA GLU A 252 17.63 33.37 10.34
C GLU A 252 18.50 34.63 10.30
N HIS A 253 17.98 35.72 10.85
CA HIS A 253 18.71 36.98 11.01
C HIS A 253 19.35 37.03 12.40
N PHE A 254 20.58 37.51 12.47
CA PHE A 254 21.36 37.48 13.71
C PHE A 254 20.86 38.50 14.72
N SER A 255 21.11 38.24 16.00
CA SER A 255 20.63 39.10 17.09
C SER A 255 21.45 40.37 17.27
N GLN A 256 22.71 40.40 16.80
CA GLN A 256 23.63 41.51 17.01
C GLN A 256 24.15 42.09 15.69
N ASN A 257 24.18 43.41 15.60
CA ASN A 257 24.83 44.12 14.51
C ASN A 257 26.32 44.26 14.80
N PHE A 258 27.14 44.27 13.74
CA PHE A 258 28.56 44.56 13.87
C PHE A 258 28.77 45.98 14.41
N GLN A 259 29.40 46.08 15.57
CA GLN A 259 29.82 47.35 16.16
C GLN A 259 31.33 47.49 16.02
N LEU A 260 31.77 48.57 15.37
CA LEU A 260 33.18 48.87 15.19
C LEU A 260 33.75 49.44 16.50
N GLY A 261 34.77 48.81 17.06
CA GLY A 261 35.37 49.18 18.35
C GLY A 261 36.53 48.27 18.74
N LYS A 262 37.09 48.47 19.95
CA LYS A 262 38.24 47.71 20.46
C LYS A 262 37.95 46.21 20.63
N ASP A 263 36.68 45.85 20.82
CA ASP A 263 36.21 44.46 20.94
C ASP A 263 35.50 43.96 19.67
N ALA A 264 35.71 44.62 18.52
CA ALA A 264 35.10 44.21 17.26
C ALA A 264 35.59 42.80 16.87
N LYS A 265 34.70 41.83 17.02
CA LYS A 265 34.90 40.45 16.54
C LYS A 265 33.98 40.24 15.35
N LEU A 266 34.47 39.49 14.37
CA LEU A 266 33.61 38.88 13.35
C LEU A 266 33.34 37.44 13.81
N GLY A 267 32.09 37.03 13.77
CA GLY A 267 31.65 35.73 14.26
C GLY A 267 30.32 35.33 13.62
N GLN A 268 29.89 34.09 13.85
CA GLN A 268 28.63 33.59 13.29
C GLN A 268 27.41 34.41 13.74
N ASP A 269 27.44 35.06 14.90
CA ASP A 269 26.29 35.76 15.47
C ASP A 269 26.22 37.26 15.13
N ILE A 270 27.07 37.74 14.22
CA ILE A 270 27.23 39.18 13.97
C ILE A 270 26.83 39.53 12.53
N ALA A 271 25.74 40.30 12.41
CA ALA A 271 25.27 40.80 11.13
C ALA A 271 26.08 42.00 10.64
N LEU A 272 26.44 42.00 9.36
CA LEU A 272 27.03 43.15 8.66
C LEU A 272 25.92 43.96 8.00
N GLY A 273 25.84 45.26 8.30
CA GLY A 273 24.85 46.18 7.76
C GLY A 273 23.93 46.79 8.84
N MET A 274 23.11 47.76 8.42
CA MET A 274 22.20 48.49 9.32
C MET A 274 20.76 47.96 9.30
N ASP A 275 20.39 47.15 8.31
CA ASP A 275 19.02 46.67 8.09
C ASP A 275 18.71 45.31 8.76
N ASN A 276 19.59 44.85 9.65
CA ASN A 276 19.34 43.62 10.38
C ASN A 276 18.25 43.83 11.44
N VAL A 277 17.20 43.02 11.35
CA VAL A 277 16.10 43.02 12.31
C VAL A 277 16.26 41.80 13.21
N PRO A 278 16.68 41.96 14.47
CA PRO A 278 16.89 40.84 15.39
C PRO A 278 15.62 40.00 15.55
N GLN A 279 15.79 38.71 15.87
CA GLN A 279 14.69 37.77 16.13
C GLN A 279 13.74 37.61 14.94
N THR A 280 14.24 37.83 13.72
CA THR A 280 13.46 37.58 12.50
C THR A 280 14.10 36.51 11.64
N PHE A 281 13.30 35.86 10.80
CA PHE A 281 13.80 34.93 9.79
C PHE A 281 13.08 35.13 8.46
N THR A 282 13.72 34.75 7.37
CA THR A 282 13.16 34.79 6.02
C THR A 282 12.95 33.39 5.51
N VAL A 283 11.72 33.09 5.13
CA VAL A 283 11.31 31.82 4.51
C VAL A 283 11.18 32.06 3.01
N LYS A 284 11.97 31.35 2.22
CA LYS A 284 11.84 31.27 0.76
C LYS A 284 11.21 29.92 0.41
N LEU A 285 10.04 29.95 -0.20
CA LEU A 285 9.35 28.75 -0.69
C LEU A 285 9.46 28.66 -2.20
N TYR A 286 9.88 27.49 -2.68
CA TYR A 286 9.91 27.14 -4.10
C TYR A 286 8.72 26.25 -4.40
N LEU A 287 7.66 26.82 -4.97
CA LEU A 287 6.44 26.08 -5.29
C LEU A 287 6.59 25.34 -6.62
N PRO A 288 5.97 24.14 -6.75
CA PRO A 288 5.81 23.49 -8.04
C PRO A 288 4.99 24.39 -8.99
N PRO A 289 5.23 24.33 -10.31
CA PRO A 289 4.49 25.13 -11.27
C PRO A 289 3.00 24.74 -11.27
N LEU A 290 2.12 25.74 -11.15
CA LEU A 290 0.67 25.55 -11.33
C LEU A 290 0.35 25.13 -12.78
N PRO A 291 -0.71 24.34 -13.01
CA PRO A 291 -1.17 23.97 -14.36
C PRO A 291 -1.39 25.21 -15.25
N GLU A 292 -0.99 25.13 -16.52
CA GLU A 292 -1.06 26.25 -17.48
C GLU A 292 -2.49 26.57 -17.95
N GLU A 293 -3.44 25.67 -17.68
CA GLU A 293 -4.84 25.77 -18.12
C GLU A 293 -5.71 26.71 -17.27
N LEU A 294 -5.15 27.32 -16.23
CA LEU A 294 -5.87 28.21 -15.32
C LEU A 294 -5.84 29.66 -15.82
N ASP A 295 -7.01 30.31 -15.84
CA ASP A 295 -7.15 31.74 -16.09
C ASP A 295 -6.28 32.57 -15.12
N GLU A 296 -5.76 33.72 -15.56
CA GLU A 296 -4.89 34.57 -14.74
C GLU A 296 -5.56 35.01 -13.41
N ASP A 297 -6.87 35.23 -13.44
CA ASP A 297 -7.68 35.57 -12.26
C ASP A 297 -7.79 34.38 -11.28
N GLU A 298 -8.01 33.17 -11.79
CA GLU A 298 -8.07 31.96 -10.97
C GLU A 298 -6.72 31.64 -10.35
N ARG A 299 -5.64 31.78 -11.13
CA ARG A 299 -4.27 31.61 -10.68
C ARG A 299 -3.93 32.59 -9.55
N SER A 300 -4.35 33.84 -9.67
CA SER A 300 -4.15 34.88 -8.63
C SER A 300 -4.91 34.55 -7.35
N ARG A 301 -6.17 34.08 -7.45
CA ARG A 301 -6.97 33.66 -6.29
C ARG A 301 -6.37 32.46 -5.58
N GLN A 302 -5.94 31.44 -6.33
CA GLN A 302 -5.28 30.28 -5.76
C GLN A 302 -3.98 30.65 -5.05
N MET A 303 -3.15 31.49 -5.69
CA MET A 303 -1.89 31.95 -5.10
C MET A 303 -2.11 32.72 -3.78
N LEU A 304 -3.14 33.57 -3.71
CA LEU A 304 -3.50 34.28 -2.48
C LEU A 304 -3.97 33.34 -1.38
N ASN A 305 -4.78 32.32 -1.72
CA ASN A 305 -5.22 31.30 -0.77
C ASN A 305 -4.02 30.49 -0.24
N TYR A 306 -3.10 30.09 -1.12
CA TYR A 306 -1.86 29.43 -0.74
C TYR A 306 -1.01 30.28 0.19
N GLU A 307 -0.79 31.56 -0.13
CA GLU A 307 -0.04 32.46 0.73
C GLU A 307 -0.69 32.57 2.12
N ARG A 308 -2.02 32.70 2.19
CA ARG A 308 -2.76 32.75 3.46
C ARG A 308 -2.56 31.48 4.27
N LYS A 309 -2.66 30.30 3.64
CA LYS A 309 -2.43 28.99 4.28
C LYS A 309 -1.00 28.88 4.81
N MET A 310 0.00 29.26 4.01
CA MET A 310 1.41 29.23 4.41
C MET A 310 1.69 30.16 5.59
N ARG A 311 1.13 31.37 5.58
CA ARG A 311 1.24 32.31 6.70
C ARG A 311 0.61 31.75 7.97
N ALA A 312 -0.57 31.14 7.87
CA ALA A 312 -1.24 30.52 9.02
C ALA A 312 -0.40 29.38 9.62
N ILE A 313 0.23 28.55 8.77
CA ILE A 313 1.13 27.47 9.19
C ILE A 313 2.37 28.02 9.90
N ILE A 314 3.07 28.99 9.27
CA ILE A 314 4.26 29.59 9.87
C ILE A 314 3.92 30.27 11.19
N GLU A 315 2.77 30.94 11.28
CA GLU A 315 2.31 31.59 12.51
C GLU A 315 2.02 30.59 13.62
N ALA A 316 1.44 29.44 13.28
CA ALA A 316 1.21 28.38 14.24
C ALA A 316 2.54 27.79 14.76
N GLU A 317 3.50 27.53 13.87
CA GLU A 317 4.72 26.78 14.20
C GLU A 317 5.87 27.64 14.73
N LYS A 318 5.85 28.97 14.53
CA LYS A 318 6.93 29.85 15.01
C LYS A 318 6.82 30.16 16.51
N PRO A 319 7.96 30.43 17.17
CA PRO A 319 7.94 31.02 18.50
C PRO A 319 7.28 32.41 18.50
N ILE A 320 6.50 32.72 19.53
CA ILE A 320 5.70 33.96 19.64
C ILE A 320 6.54 35.23 19.44
N HIS A 321 7.76 35.25 19.96
CA HIS A 321 8.64 36.43 19.94
C HIS A 321 9.36 36.65 18.61
N THR A 322 9.18 35.76 17.62
CA THR A 322 9.90 35.85 16.33
C THR A 322 9.04 36.48 15.24
N GLY A 323 9.65 37.36 14.44
CA GLY A 323 9.08 37.87 13.20
C GLY A 323 9.51 37.04 11.99
N TYR A 324 8.76 37.12 10.90
CA TYR A 324 9.15 36.44 9.66
C TYR A 324 8.83 37.26 8.41
N LYS A 325 9.60 37.00 7.36
CA LYS A 325 9.31 37.45 6.00
C LYS A 325 9.12 36.23 5.10
N LEU A 326 7.97 36.11 4.47
CA LEU A 326 7.68 35.06 3.50
C LEU A 326 7.94 35.58 2.09
N LEU A 327 8.75 34.84 1.33
CA LEU A 327 9.03 35.07 -0.08
C LEU A 327 8.64 33.80 -0.85
N ILE A 328 7.65 33.91 -1.72
CA ILE A 328 7.20 32.80 -2.55
C ILE A 328 7.81 32.98 -3.94
N GLN A 329 8.49 31.97 -4.43
CA GLN A 329 9.01 31.90 -5.79
C GLN A 329 8.42 30.66 -6.46
N THR A 330 7.90 30.81 -7.68
CA THR A 330 7.59 29.67 -8.53
C THR A 330 8.91 29.09 -9.04
N GLY A 331 9.14 27.79 -8.85
CA GLY A 331 10.37 27.14 -9.30
C GLY A 331 10.59 27.29 -10.81
N PRO A 332 11.84 27.24 -11.30
CA PRO A 332 12.10 27.18 -12.73
C PRO A 332 11.48 25.91 -13.31
N ARG A 333 10.89 26.01 -14.51
CA ARG A 333 10.44 24.85 -15.31
C ARG A 333 11.62 23.87 -15.42
N ALA A 334 11.40 22.61 -15.05
CA ALA A 334 12.34 21.52 -15.31
C ALA A 334 12.33 21.17 -16.81
#